data_AF-A0A8B0SKA4-F1
#
_entry.id   AF-A0A8B0SKA4-F1
#
_cell.length_a   1.000
_cell.length_b   1.000
_cell.length_c   1.000
_cell.angle_alpha   90.00
_cell.angle_beta   90.00
_cell.angle_gamma   90.00
#
_symmetry.space_group_name_H-M   'P 1'
#
loop_
_entity.id
_entity.type
_entity.pdbx_description
1 polymer ?
#
loop_
_entity_poly.entity_id
_entity_poly.type
_entity_poly.pdbx_seq_one_letter_code
_entity_poly.pdbx_strand_id
1 'polypeptide(L)'
;MELNPTYTKIKDLQGRVDALRGYLDYETKHERLEEVTRELEDPKVWDNPQRAQDLGKERAVLEGIVGGIDKISSGLSDAKELLELAEMEDDEDSAEAVIADVDGIEKHVAQLEFERMFSGPMDRNNAFLDIQAGSGGTEAQDWAEILLRMYLRWGEAKGFKVELLEASPGDVAGIKGASISFEGPYAFGWLRTETGVHRLVRKSPFDSGNRRHTSFSGVFVSPEVDDNIEIDINPADLRIDVYRASGAGGQHINKTESAVRITHTPTNTVVQCQSGRSQHQNKDNAMKQLRAKLYEQEMLKRNADKQALEDSKSDIGWGSQIRSYVLDQSRIKDLRTGVETANTQAVLDGDLDKFIEASLKSGL
;
A
#
# COMPACT_ATOMS: atom_id res chain seq x y z
N MET A 1 -19.65 -29.70 28.48
CA MET A 1 -19.35 -29.03 27.17
C MET A 1 -18.32 -29.80 26.35
N GLU A 2 -18.35 -29.76 25.00
CA GLU A 2 -17.18 -30.21 24.22
C GLU A 2 -16.10 -29.10 24.27
N LEU A 3 -15.05 -29.28 25.07
CA LEU A 3 -13.94 -28.32 25.23
C LEU A 3 -12.88 -28.40 24.10
N ASN A 4 -12.97 -29.45 23.28
CA ASN A 4 -12.06 -29.74 22.16
C ASN A 4 -11.95 -28.60 21.10
N PRO A 5 -13.03 -27.86 20.76
CA PRO A 5 -12.95 -26.69 19.88
C PRO A 5 -12.09 -25.57 20.48
N THR A 6 -12.15 -25.34 21.80
CA THR A 6 -11.39 -24.30 22.49
C THR A 6 -9.89 -24.60 22.50
N TYR A 7 -9.51 -25.86 22.77
CA TYR A 7 -8.11 -26.28 22.63
C TYR A 7 -7.58 -26.13 21.20
N THR A 8 -8.41 -26.44 20.19
CA THR A 8 -8.05 -26.25 18.79
C THR A 8 -7.84 -24.78 18.46
N LYS A 9 -8.69 -23.90 19.00
CA LYS A 9 -8.58 -22.45 18.83
C LYS A 9 -7.35 -21.86 19.51
N ILE A 10 -7.05 -22.27 20.74
CA ILE A 10 -5.82 -21.86 21.45
C ILE A 10 -4.58 -22.27 20.65
N LYS A 11 -4.56 -23.49 20.12
CA LYS A 11 -3.44 -23.97 19.30
C LYS A 11 -3.28 -23.19 18.00
N ASP A 12 -4.38 -22.81 17.35
CA ASP A 12 -4.34 -21.94 16.16
C ASP A 12 -3.79 -20.54 16.49
N LEU A 13 -4.26 -19.93 17.58
CA LEU A 13 -3.79 -18.63 18.06
C LEU A 13 -2.29 -18.67 18.43
N GLN A 14 -1.82 -19.73 19.08
CA GLN A 14 -0.39 -19.93 19.35
C GLN A 14 0.42 -19.98 18.05
N GLY A 15 -0.03 -20.74 17.05
CA GLY A 15 0.63 -20.79 15.74
C GLY A 15 0.67 -19.43 15.02
N ARG A 16 -0.39 -18.62 15.14
CA ARG A 16 -0.44 -17.26 14.59
C ARG A 16 0.51 -16.31 15.32
N VAL A 17 0.61 -16.41 16.63
CA VAL A 17 1.56 -15.63 17.45
C VAL A 17 3.00 -15.99 17.14
N ASP A 18 3.31 -17.26 16.92
CA ASP A 18 4.65 -17.69 16.52
C ASP A 18 5.02 -17.16 15.12
N ALA A 19 4.07 -17.14 14.19
CA ALA A 19 4.26 -16.51 12.88
C ALA A 19 4.50 -14.99 12.99
N LEU A 20 3.81 -14.32 13.93
CA LEU A 20 4.04 -12.91 14.27
C LEU A 20 5.45 -12.69 14.86
N ARG A 21 5.89 -13.57 15.77
CA ARG A 21 7.23 -13.52 16.38
C ARG A 21 8.34 -13.64 15.34
N GLY A 22 8.18 -14.58 14.39
CA GLY A 22 9.15 -14.78 13.33
C GLY A 22 9.28 -13.58 12.39
N TYR A 23 8.16 -12.95 11.99
CA TYR A 23 8.22 -11.78 11.11
C TYR A 23 8.67 -10.51 11.81
N LEU A 24 8.27 -10.31 13.06
CA LEU A 24 8.64 -9.12 13.82
C LEU A 24 10.07 -9.20 14.35
N ASP A 25 10.85 -10.22 13.97
CA ASP A 25 12.19 -10.48 14.52
C ASP A 25 12.18 -10.30 16.04
N TYR A 26 11.22 -10.98 16.70
CA TYR A 26 10.95 -10.79 18.11
C TYR A 26 12.22 -10.93 18.95
N GLU A 27 13.07 -11.92 18.65
CA GLU A 27 14.35 -12.11 19.34
C GLU A 27 15.27 -10.89 19.19
N THR A 28 15.48 -10.41 17.96
CA THR A 28 16.30 -9.22 17.70
C THR A 28 15.75 -7.98 18.38
N LYS A 29 14.41 -7.79 18.37
CA LYS A 29 13.76 -6.64 19.02
C LYS A 29 13.78 -6.74 20.54
N HIS A 30 13.69 -7.95 21.09
CA HIS A 30 13.81 -8.20 22.53
C HIS A 30 15.25 -7.94 23.01
N GLU A 31 16.26 -8.45 22.31
CA GLU A 31 17.66 -8.12 22.58
C GLU A 31 17.91 -6.61 22.50
N ARG A 32 17.38 -5.96 21.46
CA ARG A 32 17.49 -4.50 21.31
C ARG A 32 16.80 -3.74 22.45
N LEU A 33 15.65 -4.20 22.92
CA LEU A 33 14.95 -3.61 24.06
C LEU A 33 15.79 -3.71 25.34
N GLU A 34 16.44 -4.85 25.58
CA GLU A 34 17.37 -5.00 26.70
C GLU A 34 18.57 -4.06 26.60
N GLU A 35 19.19 -3.96 25.42
CA GLU A 35 20.30 -3.03 25.17
C GLU A 35 19.91 -1.58 25.44
N VAL A 36 18.79 -1.12 24.85
CA VAL A 36 18.32 0.25 25.01
C VAL A 36 17.94 0.54 26.46
N THR A 37 17.36 -0.43 27.16
CA THR A 37 17.03 -0.28 28.58
C THR A 37 18.28 -0.15 29.43
N ARG A 38 19.32 -0.98 29.19
CA ARG A 38 20.62 -0.86 29.87
C ARG A 38 21.37 0.43 29.53
N GLU A 39 21.29 0.91 28.29
CA GLU A 39 21.87 2.22 27.92
C GLU A 39 21.17 3.37 28.66
N LEU A 40 19.84 3.34 28.78
CA LEU A 40 19.07 4.37 29.50
C LEU A 40 19.31 4.36 31.03
N GLU A 41 19.78 3.24 31.59
CA GLU A 41 20.20 3.14 32.99
C GLU A 41 21.56 3.83 33.26
N ASP A 42 22.40 4.05 32.24
CA ASP A 42 23.66 4.78 32.40
C ASP A 42 23.40 6.30 32.55
N PRO A 43 23.81 6.93 33.67
CA PRO A 43 23.66 8.37 33.88
C PRO A 43 24.30 9.23 32.79
N LYS A 44 25.30 8.72 32.05
CA LYS A 44 25.99 9.46 30.97
C LYS A 44 25.14 9.70 29.73
N VAL A 45 24.08 8.92 29.51
CA VAL A 45 23.18 9.13 28.36
C VAL A 45 22.41 10.44 28.49
N TRP A 46 22.19 10.90 29.72
CA TRP A 46 21.54 12.17 30.03
C TRP A 46 22.42 13.40 29.75
N ASP A 47 23.72 13.22 29.50
CA ASP A 47 24.61 14.30 29.06
C ASP A 47 24.29 14.76 27.62
N ASN A 48 23.59 13.93 26.83
CA ASN A 48 23.11 14.27 25.50
C ASN A 48 21.56 14.13 25.41
N PRO A 49 20.81 15.22 25.64
CA PRO A 49 19.35 15.19 25.67
C PRO A 49 18.69 14.64 24.40
N GLN A 50 19.31 14.88 23.23
CA GLN A 50 18.80 14.40 21.94
C GLN A 50 18.84 12.86 21.88
N ARG A 51 19.97 12.27 22.30
CA ARG A 51 20.18 10.82 22.28
C ARG A 51 19.29 10.11 23.32
N ALA A 52 19.13 10.69 24.51
CA ALA A 52 18.21 10.17 25.53
C ALA A 52 16.75 10.18 25.04
N GLN A 53 16.33 11.23 24.32
CA GLN A 53 14.98 11.31 23.77
C GLN A 53 14.76 10.29 22.64
N ASP A 54 15.74 10.10 21.76
CA ASP A 54 15.64 9.13 20.67
C ASP A 54 15.62 7.68 21.20
N LEU A 55 16.49 7.34 22.16
CA LEU A 55 16.48 6.04 22.84
C LEU A 55 15.18 5.80 23.63
N GLY A 56 14.63 6.84 24.27
CA GLY A 56 13.34 6.75 24.96
C GLY A 56 12.17 6.47 24.00
N LYS A 57 12.17 7.10 22.82
CA LYS A 57 11.18 6.80 21.77
C LYS A 57 11.36 5.39 21.21
N GLU A 58 12.61 4.99 20.93
CA GLU A 58 12.93 3.65 20.45
C GLU A 58 12.46 2.59 21.45
N ARG A 59 12.75 2.77 22.74
CA ARG A 59 12.26 1.91 23.82
C ARG A 59 10.74 1.81 23.82
N ALA A 60 10.03 2.94 23.78
CA ALA A 60 8.57 2.93 23.83
C ALA A 60 7.94 2.14 22.67
N VAL A 61 8.52 2.22 21.47
CA VAL A 61 8.09 1.44 20.30
C VAL A 61 8.40 -0.04 20.50
N LEU A 62 9.62 -0.38 20.92
CA LEU A 62 10.03 -1.78 21.14
C LEU A 62 9.22 -2.44 22.27
N GLU A 63 8.99 -1.72 23.37
CA GLU A 63 8.21 -2.18 24.53
C GLU A 63 6.73 -2.39 24.16
N GLY A 64 6.18 -1.55 23.27
CA GLY A 64 4.84 -1.75 22.71
C GLY A 64 4.71 -3.04 21.89
N ILE A 65 5.71 -3.33 21.05
CA ILE A 65 5.72 -4.53 20.19
C ILE A 65 5.99 -5.80 21.00
N VAL A 66 7.08 -5.83 21.76
CA VAL A 66 7.51 -6.99 22.57
C VAL A 66 6.49 -7.25 23.67
N GLY A 67 6.11 -6.23 24.44
CA GLY A 67 5.14 -6.36 25.52
C GLY A 67 3.73 -6.71 25.03
N GLY A 68 3.34 -6.31 23.82
CA GLY A 68 2.09 -6.74 23.19
C GLY A 68 2.08 -8.24 22.90
N ILE A 69 3.16 -8.77 22.32
CA ILE A 69 3.32 -10.20 22.03
C ILE A 69 3.40 -11.03 23.30
N ASP A 70 4.12 -10.56 24.32
CA ASP A 70 4.27 -11.28 25.59
C ASP A 70 2.97 -11.37 26.37
N LYS A 71 2.15 -10.31 26.37
CA LYS A 71 0.80 -10.35 26.97
C LYS A 71 -0.10 -11.37 26.31
N ILE A 72 -0.02 -11.50 24.98
CA ILE A 72 -0.79 -12.49 24.25
C ILE A 72 -0.27 -13.91 24.52
N SER A 73 1.06 -14.09 24.52
CA SER A 73 1.67 -15.39 24.77
C SER A 73 1.41 -15.90 26.20
N SER A 74 1.49 -15.01 27.20
CA SER A 74 1.15 -15.34 28.60
C SER A 74 -0.35 -15.62 28.73
N GLY A 75 -1.20 -14.75 28.19
CA GLY A 75 -2.65 -14.95 28.20
C GLY A 75 -3.10 -16.27 27.56
N LEU A 76 -2.44 -16.71 26.47
CA LEU A 76 -2.73 -18.02 25.86
C LEU A 76 -2.24 -19.21 26.69
N SER A 77 -1.15 -19.06 27.45
CA SER A 77 -0.67 -20.10 28.38
C SER A 77 -1.59 -20.21 29.58
N ASP A 78 -1.94 -19.07 30.18
CA ASP A 78 -2.84 -18.99 31.34
C ASP A 78 -4.23 -19.53 30.97
N ALA A 79 -4.77 -19.15 29.81
CA ALA A 79 -6.04 -19.67 29.32
C ALA A 79 -6.01 -21.19 29.13
N LYS A 80 -4.87 -21.76 28.69
CA LYS A 80 -4.73 -23.21 28.55
C LYS A 80 -4.71 -23.91 29.91
N GLU A 81 -3.93 -23.40 30.85
CA GLU A 81 -3.84 -23.96 32.22
C GLU A 81 -5.18 -23.87 32.96
N LEU A 82 -5.90 -22.76 32.82
CA LEU A 82 -7.23 -22.58 33.40
C LEU A 82 -8.28 -23.51 32.76
N LEU A 83 -8.18 -23.76 31.45
CA LEU A 83 -9.05 -24.71 30.76
C LEU A 83 -8.81 -26.16 31.24
N GLU A 84 -7.54 -26.54 31.42
CA GLU A 84 -7.17 -27.86 31.95
C GLU A 84 -7.67 -28.03 33.40
N LEU A 85 -7.62 -26.97 34.22
CA LEU A 85 -8.16 -26.98 35.58
C LEU A 85 -9.69 -27.09 35.61
N ALA A 86 -10.38 -26.31 34.79
CA ALA A 86 -11.85 -26.35 34.67
C ALA A 86 -12.35 -27.73 34.20
N GLU A 87 -11.61 -28.40 33.31
CA GLU A 87 -11.90 -29.77 32.87
C GLU A 87 -11.71 -30.81 33.98
N MET A 88 -10.68 -30.64 34.83
CA MET A 88 -10.44 -31.52 35.98
C MET A 88 -11.50 -31.37 37.07
N GLU A 89 -12.04 -30.17 37.27
CA GLU A 89 -13.02 -29.85 38.31
C GLU A 89 -14.49 -29.94 37.83
N ASP A 90 -14.71 -30.19 36.54
CA ASP A 90 -16.03 -30.23 35.89
C ASP A 90 -16.82 -28.91 36.10
N ASP A 91 -16.09 -27.79 36.13
CA ASP A 91 -16.60 -26.44 36.39
C ASP A 91 -16.91 -25.71 35.08
N GLU A 92 -18.19 -25.74 34.68
CA GLU A 92 -18.65 -25.12 33.43
C GLU A 92 -18.60 -23.58 33.46
N ASP A 93 -18.75 -22.94 34.63
CA ASP A 93 -18.70 -21.48 34.76
C ASP A 93 -17.28 -20.96 34.50
N SER A 94 -16.27 -21.65 35.03
CA SER A 94 -14.86 -21.36 34.76
C SER A 94 -14.48 -21.60 33.30
N ALA A 95 -15.02 -22.64 32.66
CA ALA A 95 -14.79 -22.90 31.24
C ALA A 95 -15.37 -21.80 30.32
N GLU A 96 -16.56 -21.27 30.61
CA GLU A 96 -17.13 -20.15 29.86
C GLU A 96 -16.32 -18.86 30.00
N ALA A 97 -15.78 -18.58 31.20
CA ALA A 97 -14.90 -17.43 31.42
C ALA A 97 -13.63 -17.51 30.57
N VAL A 98 -13.00 -18.68 30.49
CA VAL A 98 -11.80 -18.89 29.66
C VAL A 98 -12.12 -18.72 28.17
N ILE A 99 -13.29 -19.16 27.70
CA ILE A 99 -13.70 -18.95 26.30
C ILE A 99 -13.81 -17.44 26.00
N ALA A 100 -14.38 -16.66 26.90
CA ALA A 100 -14.49 -15.21 26.74
C ALA A 100 -13.10 -14.53 26.70
N ASP A 101 -12.16 -14.98 27.52
CA ASP A 101 -10.79 -14.48 27.54
C ASP A 101 -10.05 -14.82 26.23
N VAL A 102 -10.20 -16.06 25.72
CA VAL A 102 -9.63 -16.50 24.44
C VAL A 102 -10.19 -15.68 23.27
N ASP A 103 -11.49 -15.37 23.28
CA ASP A 103 -12.10 -14.48 22.28
C ASP A 103 -11.58 -13.04 22.38
N GLY A 104 -11.28 -12.57 23.58
CA GLY A 104 -10.62 -11.28 23.82
C GLY A 104 -9.20 -11.25 23.25
N ILE A 105 -8.43 -12.31 23.46
CA ILE A 105 -7.07 -12.47 22.93
C ILE A 105 -7.09 -12.55 21.40
N GLU A 106 -8.03 -13.28 20.81
CA GLU A 106 -8.18 -13.39 19.35
C GLU A 106 -8.34 -12.02 18.69
N LYS A 107 -9.14 -11.12 19.29
CA LYS A 107 -9.31 -9.75 18.79
C LYS A 107 -8.00 -8.96 18.85
N HIS A 108 -7.23 -9.09 19.91
CA HIS A 108 -5.92 -8.43 20.03
C HIS A 108 -4.91 -8.98 19.02
N VAL A 109 -4.89 -10.29 18.81
CA VAL A 109 -4.06 -10.94 17.77
C VAL A 109 -4.45 -10.42 16.40
N ALA A 110 -5.75 -10.38 16.08
CA ALA A 110 -6.24 -9.86 14.80
C ALA A 110 -5.88 -8.38 14.60
N GLN A 111 -5.91 -7.57 15.65
CA GLN A 111 -5.50 -6.17 15.58
C GLN A 111 -4.00 -6.01 15.32
N LEU A 112 -3.13 -6.76 16.00
CA LEU A 112 -1.69 -6.74 15.74
C LEU A 112 -1.35 -7.28 14.35
N GLU A 113 -2.06 -8.30 13.90
CA GLU A 113 -1.98 -8.78 12.52
C GLU A 113 -2.37 -7.68 11.53
N PHE A 114 -3.44 -6.94 11.80
CA PHE A 114 -3.86 -5.81 10.97
C PHE A 114 -2.80 -4.71 10.93
N GLU A 115 -2.30 -4.26 12.08
CA GLU A 115 -1.23 -3.25 12.16
C GLU A 115 0.05 -3.71 11.45
N ARG A 116 0.37 -5.00 11.49
CA ARG A 116 1.46 -5.59 10.70
C ARG A 116 1.21 -5.50 9.20
N MET A 117 0.01 -5.89 8.76
CA MET A 117 -0.34 -5.95 7.33
C MET A 117 -0.31 -4.57 6.65
N PHE A 118 -0.58 -3.50 7.42
CA PHE A 118 -0.72 -2.12 6.92
C PHE A 118 0.38 -1.17 7.41
N SER A 119 1.64 -1.57 7.26
CA SER A 119 2.80 -0.77 7.68
C SER A 119 3.29 0.23 6.63
N GLY A 120 2.76 0.18 5.41
CA GLY A 120 3.11 1.09 4.32
C GLY A 120 2.60 2.52 4.57
N PRO A 121 3.37 3.56 4.21
CA PRO A 121 2.98 4.95 4.43
C PRO A 121 1.71 5.34 3.64
N MET A 122 1.41 4.62 2.56
CA MET A 122 0.26 4.85 1.67
C MET A 122 -0.87 3.83 1.88
N ASP A 123 -0.74 2.87 2.80
CA ASP A 123 -1.73 1.80 2.97
C ASP A 123 -3.08 2.31 3.44
N ARG A 124 -3.11 3.45 4.13
CA ARG A 124 -4.31 4.13 4.60
C ARG A 124 -5.08 4.85 3.52
N ASN A 125 -4.46 5.12 2.38
CA ASN A 125 -5.07 5.90 1.32
C ASN A 125 -6.12 5.08 0.58
N ASN A 126 -7.01 5.79 -0.09
CA ASN A 126 -7.89 5.19 -1.08
C ASN A 126 -7.06 4.59 -2.22
N ALA A 127 -7.68 3.76 -3.05
CA ALA A 127 -6.99 3.09 -4.14
C ALA A 127 -7.70 3.27 -5.47
N PHE A 128 -6.91 3.43 -6.53
CA PHE A 128 -7.36 3.24 -7.89
C PHE A 128 -6.90 1.88 -8.38
N LEU A 129 -7.83 1.12 -8.95
CA LEU A 129 -7.58 -0.18 -9.56
C LEU A 129 -7.82 -0.06 -11.05
N ASP A 130 -6.75 -0.26 -11.82
CA ASP A 130 -6.76 -0.28 -13.27
C ASP A 130 -6.66 -1.72 -13.76
N ILE A 131 -7.61 -2.12 -14.61
CA ILE A 131 -7.63 -3.42 -15.27
C ILE A 131 -7.31 -3.20 -16.74
N GLN A 132 -6.39 -3.99 -17.28
CA GLN A 132 -6.04 -3.96 -18.69
C GLN A 132 -6.09 -5.37 -19.28
N ALA A 133 -6.83 -5.51 -20.38
CA ALA A 133 -6.85 -6.75 -21.14
C ALA A 133 -5.48 -6.98 -21.82
N GLY A 134 -4.93 -8.18 -21.63
CA GLY A 134 -3.64 -8.57 -22.18
C GLY A 134 -3.75 -9.33 -23.50
N SER A 135 -2.80 -10.24 -23.72
CA SER A 135 -2.78 -11.11 -24.89
C SER A 135 -3.89 -12.17 -24.82
N GLY A 136 -4.74 -12.22 -25.85
CA GLY A 136 -5.88 -13.15 -25.96
C GLY A 136 -7.08 -12.65 -26.76
N GLY A 137 -7.05 -11.40 -27.27
CA GLY A 137 -8.11 -10.84 -28.11
C GLY A 137 -9.43 -10.71 -27.35
N THR A 138 -10.54 -11.12 -27.97
CA THR A 138 -11.89 -11.09 -27.36
C THR A 138 -11.97 -11.90 -26.06
N GLU A 139 -11.24 -13.00 -25.94
CA GLU A 139 -11.25 -13.82 -24.73
C GLU A 139 -10.56 -13.13 -23.54
N ALA A 140 -9.50 -12.35 -23.80
CA ALA A 140 -8.85 -11.55 -22.77
C ALA A 140 -9.72 -10.34 -22.37
N GLN A 141 -10.46 -9.77 -23.32
CA GLN A 141 -11.41 -8.69 -23.03
C GLN A 141 -12.55 -9.17 -22.12
N ASP A 142 -13.13 -10.34 -22.41
CA ASP A 142 -14.14 -10.95 -21.54
C ASP A 142 -13.58 -11.28 -20.16
N TRP A 143 -12.34 -11.77 -20.09
CA TRP A 143 -11.68 -12.02 -18.82
C TRP A 143 -11.47 -10.75 -17.99
N ALA A 144 -11.08 -9.65 -18.62
CA ALA A 144 -10.97 -8.35 -17.95
C ALA A 144 -12.33 -7.90 -17.37
N GLU A 145 -13.44 -8.14 -18.08
CA GLU A 145 -14.79 -7.82 -17.59
C GLU A 145 -15.18 -8.68 -16.38
N ILE A 146 -14.82 -9.96 -16.39
CA ILE A 146 -15.04 -10.85 -15.25
C ILE A 146 -14.25 -10.37 -14.03
N LEU A 147 -12.98 -9.96 -14.21
CA LEU A 147 -12.18 -9.38 -13.13
C LEU A 147 -12.76 -8.08 -12.59
N LEU A 148 -13.24 -7.20 -13.49
CA LEU A 148 -13.95 -5.98 -13.10
C LEU A 148 -15.12 -6.31 -12.16
N ARG A 149 -16.00 -7.23 -12.58
CA ARG A 149 -17.14 -7.66 -11.75
C ARG A 149 -16.69 -8.26 -10.42
N MET A 150 -15.62 -9.05 -10.42
CA MET A 150 -15.09 -9.70 -9.22
C MET A 150 -14.65 -8.65 -8.18
N TYR A 151 -13.90 -7.63 -8.59
CA TYR A 151 -13.44 -6.56 -7.69
C TYR A 151 -14.57 -5.62 -7.24
N LEU A 152 -15.54 -5.32 -8.11
CA LEU A 152 -16.72 -4.54 -7.72
C LEU A 152 -17.49 -5.24 -6.58
N ARG A 153 -17.75 -6.55 -6.72
CA ARG A 153 -18.44 -7.35 -5.70
C ARG A 153 -17.65 -7.46 -4.41
N TRP A 154 -16.34 -7.65 -4.50
CA TRP A 154 -15.47 -7.69 -3.32
C TRP A 154 -15.50 -6.36 -2.56
N GLY A 155 -15.43 -5.23 -3.27
CA GLY A 155 -15.49 -3.90 -2.65
C GLY A 155 -16.83 -3.64 -1.95
N GLU A 156 -17.95 -3.98 -2.60
CA GLU A 156 -19.28 -3.89 -1.98
C GLU A 156 -19.40 -4.79 -0.74
N ALA A 157 -18.88 -6.02 -0.78
CA ALA A 157 -18.91 -6.95 0.35
C ALA A 157 -18.07 -6.46 1.54
N LYS A 158 -16.95 -5.76 1.30
CA LYS A 158 -16.13 -5.12 2.33
C LYS A 158 -16.70 -3.81 2.86
N GLY A 159 -17.74 -3.27 2.22
CA GLY A 159 -18.34 -1.99 2.59
C GLY A 159 -17.55 -0.77 2.10
N PHE A 160 -16.70 -0.94 1.08
CA PHE A 160 -16.04 0.19 0.42
C PHE A 160 -17.00 0.90 -0.52
N LYS A 161 -16.81 2.21 -0.69
CA LYS A 161 -17.49 2.96 -1.75
C LYS A 161 -16.71 2.76 -3.04
N VAL A 162 -17.31 2.02 -3.97
CA VAL A 162 -16.70 1.66 -5.25
C VAL A 162 -17.32 2.51 -6.35
N GLU A 163 -16.49 3.21 -7.12
CA GLU A 163 -16.93 4.05 -8.23
C GLU A 163 -16.17 3.68 -9.51
N LEU A 164 -16.90 3.39 -10.59
CA LEU A 164 -16.31 3.14 -11.90
C LEU A 164 -16.02 4.48 -12.58
N LEU A 165 -14.73 4.82 -12.72
CA LEU A 165 -14.31 6.09 -13.31
C LEU A 165 -14.31 6.03 -14.84
N GLU A 166 -13.70 4.98 -15.38
CA GLU A 166 -13.58 4.78 -16.82
C GLU A 166 -13.77 3.30 -17.15
N ALA A 167 -14.46 3.01 -18.25
CA ALA A 167 -14.54 1.68 -18.83
C ALA A 167 -14.51 1.78 -20.35
N SER A 168 -13.49 1.16 -20.95
CA SER A 168 -13.33 1.05 -22.38
C SER A 168 -13.87 -0.30 -22.85
N PRO A 169 -15.00 -0.37 -23.58
CA PRO A 169 -15.57 -1.63 -24.03
C PRO A 169 -14.68 -2.33 -25.07
N GLY A 170 -14.74 -3.66 -25.09
CA GLY A 170 -14.17 -4.50 -26.14
C GLY A 170 -14.93 -4.35 -27.47
N ASP A 171 -14.30 -4.78 -28.56
CA ASP A 171 -14.90 -4.63 -29.90
C ASP A 171 -16.05 -5.62 -30.14
N VAL A 172 -16.03 -6.77 -29.45
CA VAL A 172 -17.01 -7.85 -29.62
C VAL A 172 -17.68 -8.22 -28.29
N ALA A 173 -16.89 -8.40 -27.23
CA ALA A 173 -17.33 -8.70 -25.88
C ALA A 173 -16.26 -8.22 -24.90
N GLY A 174 -16.62 -8.03 -23.63
CA GLY A 174 -15.64 -7.66 -22.61
C GLY A 174 -15.28 -6.18 -22.55
N ILE A 175 -14.17 -5.90 -21.88
CA ILE A 175 -13.55 -4.58 -21.76
C ILE A 175 -12.09 -4.64 -22.21
N LYS A 176 -11.58 -3.56 -22.81
CA LYS A 176 -10.14 -3.37 -23.08
C LYS A 176 -9.42 -2.89 -21.84
N GLY A 177 -10.07 -2.03 -21.06
CA GLY A 177 -9.60 -1.61 -19.76
C GLY A 177 -10.68 -0.91 -18.96
N ALA A 178 -10.49 -0.82 -17.66
CA ALA A 178 -11.36 -0.10 -16.76
C ALA A 178 -10.57 0.42 -15.55
N SER A 179 -10.98 1.58 -15.05
CA SER A 179 -10.42 2.24 -13.88
C SER A 179 -11.50 2.37 -12.81
N ILE A 180 -11.22 1.86 -11.62
CA ILE A 180 -12.15 1.81 -10.49
C ILE A 180 -11.53 2.56 -9.32
N SER A 181 -12.30 3.44 -8.69
CA SER A 181 -11.96 4.06 -7.40
C SER A 181 -12.52 3.22 -6.25
N PHE A 182 -11.69 2.94 -5.27
CA PHE A 182 -12.05 2.33 -3.98
C PHE A 182 -11.81 3.34 -2.87
N GLU A 183 -12.89 3.89 -2.33
CA GLU A 183 -12.87 4.77 -1.17
C GLU A 183 -13.20 3.98 0.09
N GLY A 184 -12.29 4.02 1.06
CA GLY A 184 -12.49 3.33 2.33
C GLY A 184 -11.24 3.17 3.18
N PRO A 185 -11.39 2.72 4.43
CA PRO A 185 -10.27 2.55 5.34
C PRO A 185 -9.33 1.46 4.81
N TYR A 186 -8.06 1.84 4.63
CA TYR A 186 -6.99 0.93 4.18
C TYR A 186 -7.22 0.29 2.80
N ALA A 187 -7.99 0.93 1.92
CA ALA A 187 -8.33 0.36 0.61
C ALA A 187 -7.08 0.00 -0.22
N PHE A 188 -6.07 0.88 -0.23
CA PHE A 188 -4.80 0.59 -0.92
C PHE A 188 -4.06 -0.59 -0.30
N GLY A 189 -3.99 -0.64 1.03
CA GLY A 189 -3.35 -1.74 1.72
C GLY A 189 -3.93 -3.12 1.37
N TRP A 190 -5.26 -3.22 1.25
CA TRP A 190 -5.90 -4.49 0.89
C TRP A 190 -5.68 -4.86 -0.57
N LEU A 191 -5.71 -3.87 -1.47
CA LEU A 191 -5.65 -4.11 -2.92
C LEU A 191 -4.21 -4.17 -3.46
N ARG A 192 -3.20 -3.62 -2.76
CA ARG A 192 -1.83 -3.54 -3.28
C ARG A 192 -1.26 -4.91 -3.70
N THR A 193 -1.61 -5.97 -2.97
CA THR A 193 -1.16 -7.34 -3.26
C THR A 193 -1.81 -7.95 -4.49
N GLU A 194 -2.88 -7.35 -5.02
CA GLU A 194 -3.54 -7.79 -6.25
C GLU A 194 -2.90 -7.21 -7.52
N THR A 195 -1.88 -6.36 -7.39
CA THR A 195 -1.11 -5.88 -8.53
C THR A 195 -0.36 -7.04 -9.19
N GLY A 196 -0.65 -7.30 -10.47
CA GLY A 196 0.01 -8.34 -11.26
C GLY A 196 -0.86 -8.91 -12.37
N VAL A 197 -0.38 -9.98 -13.00
CA VAL A 197 -1.07 -10.62 -14.13
C VAL A 197 -1.93 -11.79 -13.65
N HIS A 198 -3.21 -11.72 -13.99
CA HIS A 198 -4.22 -12.75 -13.71
C HIS A 198 -4.44 -13.62 -14.95
N ARG A 199 -4.13 -14.90 -14.83
CA ARG A 199 -4.23 -15.86 -15.94
C ARG A 199 -5.53 -16.65 -15.88
N LEU A 200 -6.32 -16.63 -16.94
CA LEU A 200 -7.49 -17.49 -17.12
C LEU A 200 -7.16 -18.65 -18.06
N VAL A 201 -7.61 -19.85 -17.69
CA VAL A 201 -7.60 -21.03 -18.56
C VAL A 201 -8.97 -21.70 -18.54
N ARG A 202 -9.68 -21.61 -19.66
CA ARG A 202 -11.00 -22.23 -19.85
C ARG A 202 -11.21 -22.62 -21.31
N LYS A 203 -12.23 -23.44 -21.56
CA LYS A 203 -12.80 -23.58 -22.90
C LYS A 203 -13.53 -22.30 -23.30
N SER A 204 -13.08 -21.69 -24.40
CA SER A 204 -13.60 -20.39 -24.85
C SER A 204 -15.01 -20.52 -25.43
N PRO A 205 -15.99 -19.69 -25.01
CA PRO A 205 -17.30 -19.63 -25.64
C PRO A 205 -17.26 -18.93 -27.01
N PHE A 206 -16.19 -18.20 -27.33
CA PHE A 206 -16.05 -17.44 -28.58
C PHE A 206 -15.32 -18.23 -29.68
N ASP A 207 -14.64 -19.34 -29.34
CA ASP A 207 -14.02 -20.24 -30.32
C ASP A 207 -15.03 -21.30 -30.78
N SER A 208 -15.33 -21.35 -32.07
CA SER A 208 -16.27 -22.34 -32.63
C SER A 208 -15.86 -23.79 -32.39
N GLY A 209 -14.56 -24.04 -32.14
CA GLY A 209 -14.01 -25.36 -31.83
C GLY A 209 -14.05 -25.75 -30.35
N ASN A 210 -14.55 -24.88 -29.46
CA ASN A 210 -14.56 -25.07 -28.01
C ASN A 210 -13.19 -25.53 -27.44
N ARG A 211 -12.11 -25.01 -28.03
CA ARG A 211 -10.75 -25.35 -27.62
C ARG A 211 -10.42 -24.66 -26.30
N ARG A 212 -9.42 -25.20 -25.61
CA ARG A 212 -8.88 -24.63 -24.40
C ARG A 212 -8.03 -23.41 -24.76
N HIS A 213 -8.42 -22.23 -24.24
CA HIS A 213 -7.67 -20.99 -24.41
C HIS A 213 -7.01 -20.59 -23.09
N THR A 214 -5.93 -19.81 -23.20
CA THR A 214 -5.27 -19.17 -22.07
C THR A 214 -5.23 -17.68 -22.33
N SER A 215 -5.79 -16.91 -21.41
CA SER A 215 -5.90 -15.45 -21.50
C SER A 215 -5.21 -14.80 -20.31
N PHE A 216 -4.75 -13.57 -20.52
CA PHE A 216 -4.09 -12.78 -19.48
C PHE A 216 -4.76 -11.41 -19.38
N SER A 217 -4.93 -10.94 -18.14
CA SER A 217 -5.33 -9.57 -17.85
C SER A 217 -4.43 -9.03 -16.74
N GLY A 218 -3.95 -7.80 -16.91
CA GLY A 218 -3.18 -7.09 -15.91
C GLY A 218 -4.12 -6.35 -14.96
N VAL A 219 -3.82 -6.42 -13.67
CA VAL A 219 -4.44 -5.60 -12.64
C VAL A 219 -3.34 -4.76 -12.02
N PHE A 220 -3.60 -3.47 -11.90
CA PHE A 220 -2.66 -2.52 -11.32
C PHE A 220 -3.38 -1.68 -10.28
N VAL A 221 -2.76 -1.50 -9.12
CA VAL A 221 -3.34 -0.75 -8.01
C VAL A 221 -2.41 0.39 -7.67
N SER A 222 -2.96 1.61 -7.59
CA SER A 222 -2.24 2.81 -7.19
C SER A 222 -2.95 3.50 -6.02
N PRO A 223 -2.21 4.09 -5.07
CA PRO A 223 -2.84 4.84 -4.00
C PRO A 223 -3.32 6.19 -4.52
N GLU A 224 -4.44 6.68 -3.98
CA GLU A 224 -4.82 8.07 -4.13
C GLU A 224 -3.81 8.93 -3.37
N VAL A 225 -3.20 9.88 -4.06
CA VAL A 225 -2.28 10.86 -3.48
C VAL A 225 -2.89 12.23 -3.73
N ASP A 226 -3.12 12.99 -2.67
CA ASP A 226 -3.59 14.37 -2.79
C ASP A 226 -2.58 15.20 -3.61
N ASP A 227 -3.03 15.68 -4.76
CA ASP A 227 -2.23 16.44 -5.73
C ASP A 227 -2.19 17.96 -5.44
N ASN A 228 -2.43 18.37 -4.18
CA ASN A 228 -2.27 19.75 -3.76
C ASN A 228 -0.78 20.08 -3.53
N ILE A 229 -0.05 20.28 -4.64
CA ILE A 229 1.33 20.73 -4.60
C ILE A 229 1.34 22.25 -4.35
N GLU A 230 1.29 22.66 -3.08
CA GLU A 230 1.63 24.02 -2.69
C GLU A 230 3.15 24.17 -2.63
N ILE A 231 3.75 24.69 -3.71
CA ILE A 231 5.17 25.05 -3.71
C ILE A 231 5.33 26.37 -2.95
N ASP A 232 5.55 26.27 -1.64
CA ASP A 232 6.00 27.41 -0.85
C ASP A 232 7.48 27.67 -1.15
N ILE A 233 7.77 28.88 -1.64
CA ILE A 233 9.13 29.29 -2.00
C ILE A 233 9.65 30.15 -0.86
N ASN A 234 10.55 29.59 -0.05
CA ASN A 234 11.23 30.34 0.98
C ASN A 234 12.10 31.45 0.36
N PRO A 235 11.90 32.72 0.75
CA PRO A 235 12.70 33.83 0.24
C PRO A 235 14.21 33.70 0.49
N ALA A 236 14.64 32.95 1.51
CA ALA A 236 16.05 32.73 1.84
C ALA A 236 16.79 31.90 0.77
N ASP A 237 16.07 31.05 0.04
CA ASP A 237 16.63 30.16 -0.98
C ASP A 237 16.81 30.85 -2.34
N LEU A 238 16.35 32.10 -2.44
CA LEU A 238 16.37 32.89 -3.66
C LEU A 238 17.54 33.88 -3.68
N ARG A 239 18.39 33.73 -4.68
CA ARG A 239 19.35 34.75 -5.05
C ARG A 239 18.77 35.64 -6.14
N ILE A 240 18.63 36.93 -5.86
CA ILE A 240 18.07 37.92 -6.78
C ILE A 240 19.17 38.85 -7.24
N ASP A 241 19.55 38.75 -8.51
CA ASP A 241 20.52 39.64 -9.14
C ASP A 241 19.78 40.64 -10.05
N VAL A 242 20.16 41.91 -9.97
CA VAL A 242 19.57 43.00 -10.79
C VAL A 242 20.63 43.47 -11.77
N TYR A 243 20.26 43.64 -13.04
CA TYR A 243 21.19 44.00 -14.10
C TYR A 243 20.50 44.81 -15.20
N ARG A 244 21.30 45.30 -16.16
CA ARG A 244 20.78 46.08 -17.30
C ARG A 244 20.19 45.15 -18.36
N ALA A 245 18.99 45.47 -18.82
CA ALA A 245 18.33 44.71 -19.88
C ALA A 245 19.13 44.80 -21.18
N SER A 246 19.18 43.70 -21.92
CA SER A 246 19.89 43.61 -23.21
C SER A 246 18.88 43.60 -24.35
N GLY A 247 18.92 44.63 -25.23
CA GLY A 247 18.05 44.72 -26.41
C GLY A 247 18.09 46.07 -27.12
N ALA A 248 17.54 46.13 -28.34
CA ALA A 248 17.41 47.38 -29.10
C ALA A 248 16.38 48.30 -28.41
N GLY A 249 16.84 49.32 -27.70
CA GLY A 249 15.97 50.20 -26.94
C GLY A 249 16.58 51.56 -26.60
N GLY A 250 15.72 52.51 -26.21
CA GLY A 250 16.09 53.91 -25.93
C GLY A 250 16.92 54.10 -24.65
N GLN A 251 17.20 55.36 -24.29
CA GLN A 251 18.07 55.72 -23.16
C GLN A 251 17.67 55.05 -21.82
N HIS A 252 16.38 54.76 -21.61
CA HIS A 252 15.87 54.10 -20.41
C HIS A 252 16.41 52.67 -20.22
N ILE A 253 16.68 51.94 -21.30
CA ILE A 253 17.21 50.56 -21.24
C ILE A 253 18.72 50.56 -20.97
N ASN A 254 19.43 51.59 -21.43
CA ASN A 254 20.89 51.68 -21.30
C ASN A 254 21.36 52.27 -19.97
N LYS A 255 20.52 53.07 -19.28
CA LYS A 255 20.88 53.74 -18.02
C LYS A 255 20.28 53.10 -16.77
N THR A 256 19.18 52.34 -16.88
CA THR A 256 18.44 51.82 -15.73
C THR A 256 18.59 50.31 -15.61
N GLU A 257 18.87 49.82 -14.39
CA GLU A 257 18.97 48.39 -14.06
C GLU A 257 17.58 47.82 -13.77
N SER A 258 16.79 47.64 -14.82
CA SER A 258 15.41 47.14 -14.71
C SER A 258 15.28 45.63 -14.83
N ALA A 259 16.27 44.89 -15.33
CA ALA A 259 16.19 43.44 -15.51
C ALA A 259 16.51 42.70 -14.21
N VAL A 260 15.77 41.62 -13.94
CA VAL A 260 15.92 40.82 -12.72
C VAL A 260 16.16 39.37 -13.11
N ARG A 261 17.18 38.77 -12.49
CA ARG A 261 17.45 37.33 -12.52
C ARG A 261 17.21 36.77 -11.12
N ILE A 262 16.49 35.66 -11.06
CA ILE A 262 16.26 34.93 -9.82
C ILE A 262 16.83 33.53 -10.00
N THR A 263 17.68 33.13 -9.06
CA THR A 263 18.26 31.80 -8.97
C THR A 263 17.77 31.12 -7.70
N HIS A 264 17.15 29.96 -7.84
CA HIS A 264 16.80 29.11 -6.71
C HIS A 264 18.01 28.25 -6.35
N THR A 265 18.60 28.49 -5.19
CA THR A 265 19.85 27.85 -4.75
C THR A 265 19.73 26.33 -4.62
N PRO A 266 18.64 25.76 -4.09
CA PRO A 266 18.48 24.31 -3.94
C PRO A 266 18.41 23.54 -5.27
N THR A 267 17.69 24.07 -6.27
CA THR A 267 17.48 23.38 -7.56
C THR A 267 18.39 23.91 -8.68
N ASN A 268 19.19 24.94 -8.41
CA ASN A 268 19.95 25.71 -9.40
C ASN A 268 19.10 26.24 -10.58
N THR A 269 17.79 26.39 -10.39
CA THR A 269 16.88 26.86 -11.44
C THR A 269 17.00 28.37 -11.60
N VAL A 270 17.33 28.81 -12.81
CA VAL A 270 17.49 30.22 -13.15
C VAL A 270 16.33 30.70 -14.02
N VAL A 271 15.75 31.84 -13.64
CA VAL A 271 14.77 32.59 -14.44
C VAL A 271 15.19 34.05 -14.54
N GLN A 272 14.82 34.68 -15.64
CA GLN A 272 15.15 36.08 -15.89
C GLN A 272 13.98 36.78 -16.58
N CYS A 273 13.69 38.01 -16.14
CA CYS A 273 12.64 38.82 -16.72
C CYS A 273 13.15 40.24 -17.01
N GLN A 274 12.89 40.71 -18.22
CA GLN A 274 13.28 42.03 -18.72
C GLN A 274 12.17 42.74 -19.52
N SER A 275 10.94 42.22 -19.50
CA SER A 275 9.84 42.69 -20.35
C SER A 275 9.15 43.95 -19.82
N GLY A 276 9.15 44.16 -18.50
CA GLY A 276 8.60 45.34 -17.85
C GLY A 276 9.57 46.51 -17.81
N ARG A 277 9.02 47.73 -17.74
CA ARG A 277 9.82 48.96 -17.56
C ARG A 277 10.28 49.18 -16.12
N SER A 278 9.62 48.54 -15.14
CA SER A 278 9.92 48.64 -13.71
C SER A 278 10.60 47.38 -13.19
N GLN A 279 11.56 47.56 -12.28
CA GLN A 279 12.26 46.48 -11.59
C GLN A 279 11.31 45.59 -10.78
N HIS A 280 10.36 46.18 -10.04
CA HIS A 280 9.39 45.42 -9.24
C HIS A 280 8.50 44.54 -10.12
N GLN A 281 8.05 45.07 -11.24
CA GLN A 281 7.23 44.32 -12.20
C GLN A 281 8.02 43.15 -12.82
N ASN A 282 9.31 43.35 -13.11
CA ASN A 282 10.19 42.28 -13.58
C ASN A 282 10.49 41.25 -12.49
N LYS A 283 10.64 41.67 -11.23
CA LYS A 283 10.78 40.77 -10.08
C LYS A 283 9.53 39.89 -9.92
N ASP A 284 8.34 40.48 -9.93
CA ASP A 284 7.08 39.73 -9.77
C ASP A 284 6.85 38.74 -10.91
N ASN A 285 7.15 39.15 -12.15
CA ASN A 285 7.06 38.27 -13.31
C ASN A 285 8.11 37.17 -13.30
N ALA A 286 9.35 37.45 -12.91
CA ALA A 286 10.38 36.44 -12.70
C ALA A 286 9.97 35.46 -11.60
N MET A 287 9.29 35.93 -10.55
CA MET A 287 8.80 35.10 -9.46
C MET A 287 7.69 34.13 -9.92
N LYS A 288 6.78 34.62 -10.77
CA LYS A 288 5.77 33.77 -11.43
C LYS A 288 6.41 32.73 -12.35
N GLN A 289 7.43 33.10 -13.11
CA GLN A 289 8.18 32.18 -13.95
C GLN A 289 8.95 31.13 -13.13
N LEU A 290 9.51 31.52 -11.98
CA LEU A 290 10.17 30.56 -11.09
C LEU A 290 9.18 29.55 -10.55
N ARG A 291 8.02 30.00 -10.05
CA ARG A 291 6.94 29.10 -9.59
C ARG A 291 6.53 28.12 -10.68
N ALA A 292 6.32 28.60 -11.90
CA ALA A 292 5.97 27.74 -13.03
C ALA A 292 7.07 26.72 -13.35
N LYS A 293 8.34 27.11 -13.37
CA LYS A 293 9.46 26.19 -13.63
C LYS A 293 9.67 25.17 -12.52
N LEU A 294 9.54 25.57 -11.26
CA LEU A 294 9.65 24.65 -10.13
C LEU A 294 8.50 23.63 -10.14
N TYR A 295 7.29 24.09 -10.48
CA TYR A 295 6.15 23.19 -10.68
C TYR A 295 6.37 22.21 -11.82
N GLU A 296 6.88 22.68 -12.96
CA GLU A 296 7.23 21.82 -14.09
C GLU A 296 8.31 20.80 -13.73
N GLN A 297 9.35 21.20 -13.00
CA GLN A 297 10.39 20.29 -12.54
C GLN A 297 9.87 19.21 -11.59
N GLU A 298 9.02 19.59 -10.64
CA GLU A 298 8.40 18.63 -9.71
C GLU A 298 7.45 17.68 -10.45
N MET A 299 6.70 18.18 -11.43
CA MET A 299 5.83 17.38 -12.28
C MET A 299 6.63 16.41 -13.16
N LEU A 300 7.76 16.85 -13.74
CA LEU A 300 8.68 15.99 -14.48
C LEU A 300 9.29 14.91 -13.60
N LYS A 301 9.66 15.23 -12.37
CA LYS A 301 10.21 14.27 -11.40
C LYS A 301 9.16 13.22 -11.04
N ARG A 302 7.93 13.64 -10.69
CA ARG A 302 6.82 12.71 -10.44
C ARG A 302 6.48 11.86 -11.65
N ASN A 303 6.49 12.43 -12.86
CA ASN A 303 6.26 11.66 -14.08
C ASN A 303 7.38 10.66 -14.34
N ALA A 304 8.62 10.99 -14.01
CA ALA A 304 9.74 10.04 -14.09
C ALA A 304 9.58 8.92 -13.05
N ASP A 305 9.15 9.23 -11.82
CA ASP A 305 8.88 8.23 -10.79
C ASP A 305 7.70 7.32 -11.19
N LYS A 306 6.62 7.91 -11.73
CA LYS A 306 5.49 7.18 -12.32
C LYS A 306 5.96 6.30 -13.48
N GLN A 307 6.76 6.84 -14.39
CA GLN A 307 7.29 6.09 -15.54
C GLN A 307 8.22 4.96 -15.08
N ALA A 308 9.06 5.17 -14.07
CA ALA A 308 9.89 4.11 -13.50
C ALA A 308 9.03 3.01 -12.88
N LEU A 309 7.91 3.37 -12.25
CA LEU A 309 6.95 2.42 -11.71
C LEU A 309 6.18 1.69 -12.82
N GLU A 310 5.81 2.37 -13.90
CA GLU A 310 5.27 1.76 -15.13
C GLU A 310 6.27 0.84 -15.82
N ASP A 311 7.54 1.23 -15.93
CA ASP A 311 8.61 0.44 -16.55
C ASP A 311 8.99 -0.76 -15.68
N SER A 312 8.75 -0.68 -14.37
CA SER A 312 8.85 -1.84 -13.45
C SER A 312 7.70 -2.83 -13.63
N LYS A 313 6.64 -2.47 -14.36
CA LYS A 313 5.55 -3.40 -14.67
C LYS A 313 6.10 -4.52 -15.53
N SER A 314 5.90 -5.74 -15.05
CA SER A 314 6.16 -6.94 -15.84
C SER A 314 5.21 -7.01 -17.03
N ASP A 315 5.72 -7.42 -18.20
CA ASP A 315 4.92 -7.67 -19.40
C ASP A 315 3.67 -8.51 -19.08
N ILE A 316 2.51 -8.06 -19.57
CA ILE A 316 1.23 -8.75 -19.42
C ILE A 316 1.22 -9.98 -20.36
N GLY A 317 1.87 -11.05 -19.90
CA GLY A 317 2.11 -12.23 -20.70
C GLY A 317 2.57 -13.43 -19.90
N TRP A 318 3.30 -14.32 -20.58
CA TRP A 318 3.75 -15.58 -20.01
C TRP A 318 4.90 -15.36 -19.02
N GLY A 319 4.78 -15.91 -17.81
CA GLY A 319 5.86 -15.94 -16.80
C GLY A 319 5.75 -14.94 -15.66
N SER A 320 4.87 -13.94 -15.75
CA SER A 320 4.64 -12.88 -14.74
C SER A 320 3.32 -13.03 -13.95
N GLN A 321 2.70 -14.21 -14.03
CA GLN A 321 1.38 -14.51 -13.46
C GLN A 321 1.42 -14.64 -11.93
N ILE A 322 0.56 -13.88 -11.25
CA ILE A 322 0.39 -13.99 -9.80
C ILE A 322 -0.65 -15.06 -9.43
N ARG A 323 -1.73 -15.18 -10.21
CA ARG A 323 -2.82 -16.13 -9.95
C ARG A 323 -3.26 -16.82 -11.23
N SER A 324 -3.53 -18.12 -11.13
CA SER A 324 -3.98 -18.96 -12.23
C SER A 324 -5.40 -19.48 -11.95
N TYR A 325 -6.34 -19.10 -12.82
CA TYR A 325 -7.74 -19.47 -12.78
C TYR A 325 -7.98 -20.56 -13.83
N VAL A 326 -7.92 -21.84 -13.43
CA VAL A 326 -8.15 -22.99 -14.31
C VAL A 326 -9.58 -23.48 -14.14
N LEU A 327 -10.52 -22.89 -14.87
CA LEU A 327 -11.94 -23.18 -14.72
C LEU A 327 -12.32 -24.57 -15.25
N ASP A 328 -11.59 -25.09 -16.24
CA ASP A 328 -11.82 -26.46 -16.76
C ASP A 328 -11.59 -27.55 -15.69
N GLN A 329 -10.77 -27.26 -14.68
CA GLN A 329 -10.49 -28.16 -13.55
C GLN A 329 -11.08 -27.64 -12.24
N SER A 330 -11.93 -26.62 -12.31
CA SER A 330 -12.49 -25.91 -11.16
C SER A 330 -11.43 -25.59 -10.09
N ARG A 331 -10.31 -24.99 -10.48
CA ARG A 331 -9.22 -24.68 -9.55
C ARG A 331 -8.66 -23.29 -9.77
N ILE A 332 -8.59 -22.50 -8.70
CA ILE A 332 -7.88 -21.22 -8.66
C ILE A 332 -6.71 -21.36 -7.70
N LYS A 333 -5.52 -20.97 -8.15
CA LYS A 333 -4.30 -21.06 -7.36
C LYS A 333 -3.50 -19.77 -7.45
N ASP A 334 -3.10 -19.23 -6.31
CA ASP A 334 -2.08 -18.18 -6.21
C ASP A 334 -0.69 -18.81 -6.27
N LEU A 335 0.14 -18.31 -7.18
CA LEU A 335 1.47 -18.86 -7.45
C LEU A 335 2.51 -18.33 -6.46
N ARG A 336 2.22 -17.21 -5.79
CA ARG A 336 3.13 -16.59 -4.82
C ARG A 336 2.98 -17.25 -3.45
N THR A 337 1.75 -17.37 -2.98
CA THR A 337 1.44 -17.94 -1.65
C THR A 337 1.16 -19.44 -1.70
N GLY A 338 0.87 -20.00 -2.87
CA GLY A 338 0.53 -21.41 -3.05
C GLY A 338 -0.89 -21.78 -2.65
N VAL A 339 -1.69 -20.83 -2.12
CA VAL A 339 -3.08 -21.05 -1.70
C VAL A 339 -3.92 -21.44 -2.92
N GLU A 340 -4.73 -22.48 -2.76
CA GLU A 340 -5.65 -22.96 -3.80
C GLU A 340 -7.06 -23.13 -3.29
N THR A 341 -8.04 -22.97 -4.17
CA THR A 341 -9.46 -23.13 -3.88
C THR A 341 -10.17 -23.79 -5.05
N ALA A 342 -11.02 -24.77 -4.75
CA ALA A 342 -11.81 -25.51 -5.74
C ALA A 342 -13.14 -24.82 -6.09
N ASN A 343 -13.65 -23.96 -5.19
CA ASN A 343 -14.87 -23.20 -5.43
C ASN A 343 -14.56 -21.96 -6.27
N THR A 344 -14.52 -22.13 -7.59
CA THR A 344 -14.20 -21.04 -8.52
C THR A 344 -15.26 -19.94 -8.54
N GLN A 345 -16.53 -20.31 -8.37
CA GLN A 345 -17.65 -19.38 -8.48
C GLN A 345 -17.69 -18.39 -7.32
N ALA A 346 -17.42 -18.84 -6.10
CA ALA A 346 -17.29 -17.95 -4.94
C ALA A 346 -16.18 -16.91 -5.13
N VAL A 347 -15.03 -17.31 -5.67
CA VAL A 347 -13.91 -16.39 -5.93
C VAL A 347 -14.27 -15.37 -7.00
N LEU A 348 -14.90 -15.80 -8.10
CA LEU A 348 -15.38 -14.90 -9.16
C LEU A 348 -16.48 -13.95 -8.69
N ASP A 349 -17.21 -14.33 -7.64
CA ASP A 349 -18.23 -13.49 -7.01
C ASP A 349 -17.68 -12.60 -5.87
N GLY A 350 -16.37 -12.62 -5.62
CA GLY A 350 -15.69 -11.68 -4.72
C GLY A 350 -15.09 -12.27 -3.44
N ASP A 351 -15.06 -13.60 -3.24
CA ASP A 351 -14.39 -14.23 -2.08
C ASP A 351 -12.85 -14.24 -2.24
N LEU A 352 -12.23 -13.05 -2.24
CA LEU A 352 -10.79 -12.85 -2.43
C LEU A 352 -9.98 -12.79 -1.13
N ASP A 353 -10.64 -12.67 0.02
CA ASP A 353 -10.01 -12.42 1.31
C ASP A 353 -8.95 -13.47 1.65
N LYS A 354 -9.21 -14.75 1.35
CA LYS A 354 -8.25 -15.84 1.57
C LYS A 354 -6.93 -15.63 0.84
N PHE A 355 -6.96 -15.06 -0.36
CA PHE A 355 -5.76 -14.80 -1.14
C PHE A 355 -5.05 -13.53 -0.68
N ILE A 356 -5.81 -12.48 -0.38
CA ILE A 356 -5.28 -11.20 0.06
C ILE A 356 -4.62 -11.34 1.43
N GLU A 357 -5.31 -11.95 2.40
CA GLU A 357 -4.75 -12.20 3.74
C GLU A 357 -3.50 -13.08 3.69
N ALA A 358 -3.50 -14.13 2.87
CA ALA A 358 -2.32 -14.97 2.71
C ALA A 358 -1.15 -14.21 2.08
N SER A 359 -1.44 -13.31 1.12
CA SER A 359 -0.42 -12.48 0.47
C SER A 359 0.18 -11.46 1.43
N LEU A 360 -0.68 -10.80 2.22
CA LEU A 360 -0.26 -9.86 3.25
C LEU A 360 0.56 -10.55 4.35
N LYS A 361 0.16 -11.75 4.78
CA LYS A 361 0.93 -12.56 5.75
C LYS A 361 2.32 -12.95 5.23
N SER A 362 2.45 -13.14 3.92
CA SER A 362 3.73 -13.45 3.27
C SER A 362 4.65 -12.23 3.11
N GLY A 363 4.19 -11.01 3.44
CA GLY A 363 4.99 -9.79 3.33
C GLY A 363 5.22 -9.31 1.90
N LEU A 364 4.35 -9.70 0.97
CA LEU A 364 4.34 -9.19 -0.42
C LEU A 364 3.86 -7.74 -0.47
#